data_AF-A0A8S4SD02-F1
#
_entry.id   AF-A0A8S4SD02-F1
#
_cell.length_a   1.000
_cell.length_b   1.000
_cell.length_c   1.000
_cell.angle_alpha   90.00
_cell.angle_beta   90.00
_cell.angle_gamma   90.00
#
_symmetry.space_group_name_H-M   'P 1'
#
loop_
_entity.id
_entity.type
_entity.pdbx_description
1 polymer ?
#
loop_
_entity_poly.entity_id
_entity_poly.type
_entity_poly.pdbx_seq_one_letter_code
_entity_poly.pdbx_strand_id
1 'polypeptide(L)'
;MKNKDYDLTNKNKFLENKVIAVEQRLMNFEQSQLSKKIEIAGIPEVEGETLQEIISKTAAKLSFTTNDIELVNWSRTGKSNVICLDMKNDDAKKNVAWGS
;
A
#
# COMPACT_ATOMS: atom_id res chain seq x y z
N MET A 1 -29.66 -34.84 -23.27
CA MET A 1 -28.24 -34.61 -22.93
C MET A 1 -27.78 -33.19 -23.29
N LYS A 2 -27.90 -32.76 -24.56
CA LYS A 2 -27.42 -31.44 -25.04
C LYS A 2 -27.87 -30.19 -24.26
N ASN A 3 -29.12 -30.11 -23.79
CA ASN A 3 -29.60 -28.92 -23.06
C ASN A 3 -28.97 -28.77 -21.67
N LYS A 4 -28.70 -29.90 -21.00
CA LYS A 4 -28.07 -29.89 -19.67
C LYS A 4 -26.60 -29.45 -19.78
N ASP A 5 -25.92 -29.86 -20.85
CA ASP A 5 -24.55 -29.46 -21.13
C ASP A 5 -24.45 -27.97 -21.48
N TYR A 6 -25.45 -27.44 -22.20
CA TYR A 6 -25.54 -26.00 -22.51
C TYR A 6 -25.81 -25.15 -21.26
N ASP A 7 -26.76 -25.57 -20.42
CA ASP A 7 -27.07 -24.88 -19.16
C ASP A 7 -25.89 -24.90 -18.18
N LEU A 8 -25.18 -26.04 -18.10
CA LEU A 8 -23.96 -26.15 -17.31
C LEU A 8 -22.85 -25.26 -17.84
N THR A 9 -22.67 -25.18 -19.16
CA THR A 9 -21.68 -24.30 -19.79
C THR A 9 -21.97 -22.82 -19.48
N ASN A 10 -23.23 -22.40 -19.59
CA ASN A 10 -23.62 -21.03 -19.29
C ASN A 10 -23.44 -20.71 -17.80
N LYS A 11 -23.79 -21.65 -16.92
CA LYS A 11 -23.59 -21.50 -15.48
C LYS A 11 -22.11 -21.39 -15.13
N ASN A 12 -21.25 -22.19 -15.76
CA ASN A 12 -19.80 -22.13 -15.56
C ASN A 12 -19.24 -20.78 -16.00
N LYS A 13 -19.57 -20.32 -17.21
CA LYS A 13 -19.16 -18.98 -17.69
C LYS A 13 -19.63 -17.85 -16.78
N PHE A 14 -20.86 -17.96 -16.28
CA PHE A 14 -21.40 -16.97 -15.34
C PHE A 14 -20.64 -16.96 -14.01
N LEU A 15 -20.29 -18.13 -13.49
CA LEU A 15 -19.50 -18.26 -12.27
C LEU A 15 -18.07 -17.76 -12.46
N GLU A 16 -17.42 -18.11 -13.57
CA GLU A 16 -16.09 -17.60 -13.95
C GLU A 16 -16.06 -16.08 -14.00
N ASN A 17 -17.04 -15.45 -14.67
CA ASN A 17 -17.15 -13.99 -14.73
C ASN A 17 -17.32 -13.37 -13.34
N LYS A 18 -18.06 -14.02 -12.44
CA LYS A 18 -18.20 -13.55 -11.06
C LYS A 18 -16.91 -13.67 -10.27
N VAL A 19 -16.18 -14.76 -10.44
CA VAL A 19 -14.87 -14.95 -9.80
C VAL A 19 -13.90 -13.86 -10.25
N ILE A 20 -13.77 -13.64 -11.56
CA ILE A 20 -12.92 -12.58 -12.12
C ILE A 20 -13.29 -11.21 -11.56
N ALA A 21 -14.59 -10.89 -11.50
CA ALA A 21 -15.04 -9.61 -10.95
C ALA A 21 -14.70 -9.45 -9.47
N VAL A 22 -14.71 -10.53 -8.69
CA VAL A 22 -14.31 -10.50 -7.27
C VAL A 22 -12.80 -10.32 -7.14
N GLU A 23 -12.01 -11.04 -7.91
CA GLU A 23 -10.55 -10.92 -7.93
C GLU A 23 -10.10 -9.49 -8.27
N GLN A 24 -10.72 -8.89 -9.30
CA GLN A 24 -10.46 -7.49 -9.67
C GLN A 24 -10.81 -6.52 -8.54
N ARG A 25 -11.93 -6.75 -7.85
CA ARG A 25 -12.33 -5.91 -6.70
C ARG A 25 -11.37 -6.06 -5.53
N LEU A 26 -10.88 -7.27 -5.26
CA LEU A 26 -9.89 -7.52 -4.23
C LEU A 26 -8.57 -6.82 -4.54
N MET A 27 -8.06 -6.96 -5.77
CA MET A 27 -6.84 -6.28 -6.21
C MET A 27 -6.97 -4.76 -6.07
N ASN A 28 -8.10 -4.17 -6.50
CA ASN A 28 -8.33 -2.73 -6.36
C ASN A 28 -8.40 -2.31 -4.89
N PHE A 29 -9.00 -3.13 -4.03
CA PHE A 29 -9.05 -2.88 -2.60
C PHE A 29 -7.64 -2.90 -1.99
N GLU A 30 -6.85 -3.93 -2.25
CA GLU A 30 -5.47 -4.04 -1.77
C GLU A 30 -4.60 -2.89 -2.26
N GLN A 31 -4.72 -2.52 -3.54
CA GLN A 31 -4.00 -1.39 -4.11
C GLN A 31 -4.40 -0.06 -3.44
N SER A 32 -5.68 0.13 -3.11
CA SER A 32 -6.15 1.31 -2.36
C SER A 32 -5.66 1.36 -0.91
N GLN A 33 -5.30 0.21 -0.32
CA GLN A 33 -4.65 0.18 0.98
C GLN A 33 -3.16 0.52 0.87
N LEU A 34 -2.48 -0.02 -0.15
CA LEU A 34 -1.07 0.26 -0.42
C LEU A 34 -0.82 1.71 -0.85
N SER A 35 -1.78 2.35 -1.53
CA SER A 35 -1.68 3.75 -1.95
C SER A 35 -1.52 4.70 -0.77
N LYS A 36 -1.84 4.28 0.45
CA LYS A 36 -1.63 5.05 1.68
C LYS A 36 -0.33 4.76 2.42
N LYS A 37 0.39 3.68 2.08
CA LYS A 37 1.62 3.24 2.79
C LYS A 37 2.90 3.79 2.17
N ILE A 38 3.76 4.49 2.92
CA ILE A 38 5.12 4.86 2.49
C ILE A 38 6.11 3.97 3.23
N GLU A 39 7.03 3.36 2.51
CA GLU A 39 8.14 2.61 3.09
C GLU A 39 9.46 3.37 2.88
N ILE A 40 10.16 3.60 3.97
CA ILE A 40 11.49 4.24 3.96
C ILE A 40 12.49 3.18 4.37
N ALA A 41 13.20 2.62 3.40
CA ALA A 41 14.25 1.63 3.61
C ALA A 41 15.63 2.29 3.68
N GLY A 42 16.63 1.56 4.21
CA GLY A 42 18.01 2.02 4.24
C GLY A 42 18.35 2.94 5.40
N ILE A 43 17.51 2.99 6.45
CA ILE A 43 17.76 3.86 7.60
C ILE A 43 18.79 3.19 8.52
N PRO A 44 19.98 3.78 8.69
CA PRO A 44 20.97 3.26 9.63
C PRO A 44 20.47 3.41 11.06
N GLU A 45 20.75 2.43 11.91
CA GLU A 45 20.51 2.56 13.35
C GLU A 45 21.59 3.45 13.96
N VAL A 46 21.18 4.59 14.53
CA VAL A 46 22.04 5.50 15.27
C VAL A 46 21.54 5.56 16.71
N GLU A 47 22.45 5.39 17.66
CA GLU A 47 22.12 5.41 19.09
C GLU A 47 21.55 6.78 19.49
N GLY A 48 20.40 6.78 20.15
CA GLY A 48 19.70 7.98 20.60
C GLY A 48 18.78 8.63 19.56
N GLU A 49 18.75 8.18 18.30
CA GLU A 49 17.82 8.73 17.30
C GLU A 49 16.40 8.19 17.52
N THR A 50 15.43 9.10 17.59
CA THR A 50 14.02 8.75 17.80
C THR A 50 13.27 8.66 16.47
N LEU A 51 12.27 7.78 16.43
CA LEU A 51 11.40 7.62 15.27
C LEU A 51 10.71 8.95 14.89
N GLN A 52 10.29 9.74 15.89
CA GLN A 52 9.71 11.08 15.68
C GLN A 52 10.63 12.02 14.90
N GLU A 53 11.92 12.05 15.23
CA GLU A 53 12.89 12.92 14.55
C GLU A 53 13.09 12.49 13.10
N ILE A 54 13.19 11.19 12.84
CA ILE A 54 13.32 10.63 11.49
C ILE A 54 12.10 10.98 10.66
N ILE A 55 10.90 10.81 11.22
CA ILE A 55 9.65 11.18 10.55
C ILE A 55 9.62 12.68 10.26
N SER A 56 9.95 13.53 11.23
CA SER A 56 9.90 14.99 11.07
C SER A 56 10.86 15.48 9.99
N LYS A 57 12.10 14.97 9.98
CA LYS A 57 13.10 15.29 8.94
C LYS A 57 12.65 14.79 7.57
N THR A 58 12.10 13.57 7.50
CA THR A 58 11.61 12.98 6.25
C THR A 58 10.41 13.76 5.70
N ALA A 59 9.45 14.12 6.57
CA ALA A 59 8.28 14.91 6.24
C ALA A 59 8.66 16.28 5.66
N ALA A 60 9.61 16.98 6.31
CA ALA A 60 10.15 18.23 5.82
C ALA A 60 10.81 18.08 4.44
N LYS A 61 11.55 17.00 4.21
CA LYS A 61 12.24 16.74 2.94
C LYS A 61 11.28 16.36 1.81
N LEU A 62 10.19 15.67 2.13
CA LEU A 62 9.18 15.20 1.18
C LEU A 62 7.98 16.13 1.05
N SER A 63 8.04 17.32 1.68
CA SER A 63 7.00 18.35 1.62
C SER A 63 5.61 17.88 2.06
N PHE A 64 5.54 16.97 3.04
CA PHE A 64 4.28 16.58 3.68
C PHE A 64 4.30 16.92 5.18
N THR A 65 3.12 17.00 5.81
CA THR A 65 3.02 17.34 7.24
C THR A 65 3.00 16.05 8.06
N THR A 66 3.62 16.06 9.24
CA THR A 66 3.51 14.92 10.18
C THR A 66 2.07 14.63 10.60
N ASN A 67 1.18 15.62 10.52
CA ASN A 67 -0.26 15.47 10.73
C ASN A 67 -0.95 14.58 9.70
N ASP A 68 -0.34 14.39 8.52
CA ASP A 68 -0.87 13.54 7.45
C ASP A 68 -0.54 12.05 7.68
N ILE A 69 0.29 11.74 8.68
CA ILE A 69 0.62 10.39 9.09
C ILE A 69 -0.35 9.93 10.17
N GLU A 70 -0.89 8.73 9.99
CA GLU A 70 -1.78 8.04 10.94
C GLU A 70 -1.00 7.10 11.85
N LEU A 71 -0.10 6.30 11.28
CA LEU A 71 0.66 5.29 12.02
C LEU A 71 2.09 5.19 11.52
N VAL A 72 3.01 4.94 12.44
CA VAL A 72 4.41 4.65 12.12
C VAL A 72 4.86 3.40 12.83
N ASN A 73 5.53 2.52 12.10
CA ASN A 73 6.15 1.33 12.66
C ASN A 73 7.53 1.07 12.05
N TRP A 74 8.35 0.35 12.82
CA TRP A 74 9.57 -0.25 12.31
C TRP A 74 9.24 -1.65 11.78
N SER A 75 9.59 -1.90 10.53
CA SER A 75 9.63 -3.23 9.95
C SER A 75 11.09 -3.70 9.89
N ARG A 76 11.39 -4.74 10.67
CA ARG A 76 12.72 -5.35 10.76
C ARG A 76 12.79 -6.58 9.84
N THR A 77 12.80 -6.36 8.53
CA THR A 77 12.94 -7.44 7.53
C THR A 77 14.41 -7.62 7.13
N GLY A 78 15.16 -8.34 7.97
CA GLY A 78 16.36 -9.12 7.64
C GLY A 78 17.64 -8.42 7.11
N LYS A 79 17.57 -7.28 6.40
CA LYS A 79 18.75 -6.65 5.75
C LYS A 79 18.82 -5.13 5.87
N SER A 80 17.74 -4.46 6.27
CA SER A 80 17.74 -3.03 6.53
C SER A 80 16.54 -2.67 7.39
N ASN A 81 16.70 -1.68 8.26
CA ASN A 81 15.57 -1.18 9.02
C ASN A 81 14.68 -0.35 8.09
N VAL A 82 13.42 -0.74 8.00
CA VAL A 82 12.41 -0.05 7.21
C VAL A 82 11.45 0.65 8.16
N ILE A 83 11.15 1.92 7.89
CA ILE A 83 10.04 2.60 8.55
C ILE A 83 8.85 2.55 7.60
N CYS A 84 7.72 2.02 8.06
CA CYS A 84 6.45 2.10 7.34
C CYS A 84 5.61 3.23 7.95
N LEU A 85 5.16 4.13 7.09
CA LEU A 85 4.23 5.22 7.41
C LEU A 85 2.89 4.93 6.75
N ASP A 86 1.82 4.89 7.54
CA ASP A 86 0.46 4.89 7.02
C ASP A 86 -0.05 6.32 6.96
N MET A 87 -0.42 6.78 5.76
CA MET A 87 -0.90 8.14 5.52
C MET A 87 -2.43 8.18 5.63
N LYS A 88 -2.96 9.28 6.18
CA LYS A 88 -4.41 9.53 6.30
C LYS A 88 -5.11 9.66 4.94
N ASN A 89 -4.41 10.23 3.95
CA ASN A 89 -4.93 10.47 2.61
C ASN A 89 -3.88 10.16 1.54
N ASP A 90 -4.35 9.70 0.38
CA ASP A 90 -3.51 9.35 -0.78
C ASP A 90 -2.82 10.58 -1.39
N ASP A 91 -3.43 11.76 -1.26
CA ASP A 91 -2.92 13.01 -1.83
C ASP A 91 -1.61 13.47 -1.19
N ALA A 92 -1.32 13.04 0.05
CA ALA A 92 -0.09 13.40 0.74
C ALA A 92 1.17 12.82 0.08
N LYS A 93 1.04 11.79 -0.77
CA LYS A 93 2.15 11.24 -1.57
C LYS A 93 2.40 11.99 -2.89
N LYS A 94 1.42 12.75 -3.40
CA LYS A 94 1.49 13.36 -4.75
C LYS A 94 2.49 14.51 -4.87
N ASN A 95 2.89 15.10 -3.75
CA ASN A 95 3.87 16.20 -3.72
C ASN A 95 5.33 15.72 -3.68
N VAL A 96 5.57 14.41 -3.63
CA VAL A 96 6.92 13.86 -3.75
C VAL A 96 7.33 13.88 -5.22
N ALA A 97 7.80 15.04 -5.68
CA ALA A 97 8.50 15.15 -6.96
C ALA A 97 9.79 14.35 -6.85
N TRP A 98 9.79 13.13 -7.37
CA TRP A 98 11.02 12.39 -7.63
C TRP A 98 11.77 13.17 -8.70
N GLY A 99 12.78 13.94 -8.28
CA GLY A 99 13.56 14.80 -9.17
C GLY A 99 14.09 14.02 -10.37
N SER A 100 13.84 14.58 -11.55
CA SER A 100 14.49 14.24 -12.81
C SER A 100 15.99 14.51 -12.78
#